data_AF-A0AB36ZKG6-F1
#
_entry.id   AF-A0AB36ZKG6-F1
#
_cell.length_a   1.000
_cell.length_b   1.000
_cell.length_c   1.000
_cell.angle_alpha   90.00
_cell.angle_beta   90.00
_cell.angle_gamma   90.00
#
_symmetry.space_group_name_H-M   'P 1'
#
loop_
_entity.id
_entity.type
_entity.pdbx_description
1 polymer ?
#
loop_
_entity_poly.entity_id
_entity_poly.type
_entity_poly.pdbx_seq_one_letter_code
_entity_poly.pdbx_strand_id
1 'polypeptide(L)' 'MEISARRLAARDAVAVVAVLAALEGALAVDSLPPGLEEILLHQFERSSLVLPGADRDELASALRALDARVRDALG' A
#
# COMPACT_ATOMS: atom_id res chain seq x y z
N MET A 1 -22.93 -9.86 3.62
CA MET A 1 -22.03 -9.53 4.73
C MET A 1 -21.58 -8.10 4.50
N GLU A 2 -22.27 -7.12 5.09
CA GLU A 2 -21.86 -5.72 4.98
C GLU A 2 -20.55 -5.55 5.73
N ILE A 3 -19.46 -5.29 5.01
CA ILE A 3 -18.26 -4.74 5.61
C ILE A 3 -18.63 -3.30 5.96
N SER A 4 -19.15 -3.09 7.18
CA SER A 4 -19.30 -1.75 7.72
C SER A 4 -17.92 -1.13 7.76
N ALA A 5 -17.62 -0.27 6.77
CA ALA A 5 -16.42 0.53 6.71
C ALA A 5 -16.49 1.49 7.91
N ARG A 6 -15.99 1.03 9.06
CA ARG A 6 -15.80 1.88 10.23
C ARG A 6 -14.93 3.02 9.75
N ARG A 7 -15.47 4.25 9.73
CA ARG A 7 -14.71 5.42 9.31
C ARG A 7 -13.42 5.45 10.13
N LEU A 8 -12.30 5.33 9.42
CA LEU A 8 -10.99 5.46 10.01
C LEU A 8 -10.93 6.85 10.65
N ALA A 9 -10.46 6.95 11.91
CA ALA A 9 -10.31 8.27 12.51
C ALA A 9 -9.31 9.08 11.67
N ALA A 10 -9.52 10.39 11.53
CA ALA A 10 -8.69 11.23 10.67
C ALA A 10 -7.18 11.11 10.99
N ARG A 11 -6.82 10.88 12.26
CA ARG A 11 -5.43 10.63 12.67
C ARG A 11 -4.87 9.33 12.13
N ASP A 12 -5.65 8.25 12.21
CA ASP A 12 -5.23 6.93 11.73
C ASP A 12 -5.10 6.95 10.21
N ALA A 13 -5.97 7.69 9.53
CA ALA A 13 -5.88 7.88 8.09
C ALA A 13 -4.62 8.63 7.64
N VAL A 14 -4.27 9.72 8.33
CA VAL A 14 -3.00 10.42 8.08
C VAL A 14 -1.81 9.51 8.34
N ALA A 15 -1.86 8.68 9.39
CA ALA A 15 -0.81 7.71 9.68
C ALA A 15 -0.67 6.67 8.55
N VAL A 16 -1.78 6.16 8.00
CA VAL A 16 -1.76 5.24 6.85
C VAL A 16 -1.10 5.89 5.63
N VAL A 17 -1.48 7.12 5.29
CA VAL A 17 -0.86 7.88 4.18
C VAL A 17 0.65 8.05 4.40
N ALA A 18 1.07 8.38 5.63
CA ALA A 18 2.49 8.53 5.96
C ALA A 18 3.26 7.21 5.80
N VAL A 19 2.67 6.08 6.19
CA VAL A 19 3.26 4.75 6.02
C VAL A 19 3.38 4.38 4.54
N LEU A 20 2.33 4.63 3.74
CA LEU A 20 2.36 4.36 2.29
C LEU A 20 3.44 5.18 1.58
N ALA A 21 3.54 6.47 1.88
CA ALA A 21 4.58 7.33 1.34
C ALA A 21 6.00 6.88 1.74
N ALA A 22 6.18 6.43 2.99
CA ALA A 22 7.46 5.91 3.46
C ALA A 22 7.85 4.61 2.73
N LEU A 23 6.89 3.71 2.49
CA LEU A 23 7.12 2.48 1.74
C LEU A 23 7.45 2.75 0.27
N GLU A 24 6.73 3.68 -0.36
CA GLU A 24 7.02 4.10 -1.74
C GLU A 24 8.42 4.71 -1.84
N GLY A 25 8.80 5.59 -0.91
CA GLY A 25 10.12 6.18 -0.85
C GLY A 25 11.22 5.14 -0.64
N ALA A 26 11.04 4.22 0.32
CA ALA A 26 12.00 3.15 0.61
C ALA A 26 12.16 2.18 -0.58
N LEU A 27 11.07 1.87 -1.27
CA LEU A 27 11.11 1.09 -2.50
C LEU A 27 11.85 1.85 -3.61
N ALA A 28 11.61 3.15 -3.78
CA ALA A 28 12.26 3.94 -4.82
C ALA A 28 13.79 4.03 -4.67
N VAL A 29 14.32 4.02 -3.44
CA VAL A 29 15.76 4.10 -3.16
C VAL A 29 16.40 2.76 -2.79
N ASP A 30 15.68 1.65 -2.99
CA ASP A 30 16.14 0.29 -2.70
C ASP A 30 16.60 0.08 -1.24
N SER A 31 15.90 0.73 -0.31
CA SER A 31 16.21 0.69 1.12
C SER A 31 15.17 -0.10 1.93
N LEU A 32 14.39 -0.96 1.28
CA LEU A 32 13.48 -1.84 2.01
C LEU A 32 14.29 -2.84 2.85
N PRO A 33 13.85 -3.13 4.09
CA PRO A 33 14.41 -4.23 4.85
C PRO A 33 14.38 -5.54 4.06
N PRO A 34 15.39 -6.41 4.23
CA PRO A 34 15.41 -7.72 3.58
C PRO A 34 14.11 -8.49 3.81
N GLY A 35 13.54 -9.03 2.74
CA GLY A 35 12.29 -9.80 2.77
C GLY A 35 11.00 -8.97 2.87
N LEU A 36 11.07 -7.65 3.10
CA LEU A 36 9.85 -6.83 3.15
C LEU A 36 9.17 -6.72 1.79
N GLU A 37 9.94 -6.63 0.70
CA GLU A 37 9.39 -6.60 -0.66
C GLU A 37 8.56 -7.85 -0.99
N GLU A 38 9.07 -9.04 -0.68
CA GLU A 38 8.36 -10.31 -0.86
C GLU A 38 7.07 -10.37 -0.02
N ILE A 39 7.12 -9.88 1.23
CA ILE A 39 5.94 -9.78 2.08
C ILE A 39 4.91 -8.83 1.47
N LEU A 40 5.33 -7.67 0.98
CA LEU A 40 4.44 -6.69 0.35
C LEU A 40 3.78 -7.28 -0.90
N LEU A 41 4.56 -7.89 -1.80
CA LEU A 41 4.03 -8.58 -2.98
C LEU A 41 2.99 -9.62 -2.60
N HIS A 42 3.31 -10.50 -1.65
CA HIS A 42 2.37 -11.52 -1.19
C HIS A 42 1.06 -10.93 -0.63
N GLN A 43 1.13 -9.86 0.15
CA GLN A 43 -0.07 -9.22 0.69
C GLN A 43 -0.88 -8.48 -0.39
N PHE A 44 -0.21 -7.88 -1.37
CA PHE A 44 -0.87 -7.20 -2.48
C PHE A 44 -1.55 -8.20 -3.41
N GLU A 45 -0.92 -9.33 -3.71
CA GLU A 45 -1.54 -10.45 -4.45
C GLU A 45 -2.79 -10.96 -3.72
N ARG A 46 -2.65 -11.25 -2.42
CA ARG A 46 -3.74 -11.73 -1.57
C ARG A 46 -4.91 -10.75 -1.51
N SER A 47 -4.63 -9.45 -1.63
CA SER A 47 -5.63 -8.38 -1.62
C SER A 47 -6.12 -8.01 -3.03
N SER A 48 -5.72 -8.75 -4.06
CA SER A 48 -6.04 -8.49 -5.47
C SER A 48 -5.64 -7.08 -5.94
N LEU A 49 -4.58 -6.53 -5.35
CA LEU A 49 -3.99 -5.24 -5.74
C LEU A 49 -2.97 -5.39 -6.88
N VAL A 50 -2.38 -6.57 -7.01
CA VAL A 50 -1.51 -6.99 -8.12
C VAL A 50 -1.86 -8.42 -8.54
N LEU A 51 -1.38 -8.84 -9.70
CA LEU A 51 -1.54 -10.22 -10.18
C LEU A 51 -0.49 -11.15 -9.54
N PRO A 52 -0.75 -12.47 -9.49
CA PRO A 52 0.26 -13.43 -9.03
C PRO A 52 1.53 -13.38 -9.87
N GLY A 53 2.68 -13.35 -9.20
CA GLY A 53 3.99 -13.23 -9.84
C GLY A 53 4.37 -11.80 -10.19
N ALA A 54 3.72 -10.81 -9.55
CA ALA A 54 4.00 -9.41 -9.81
C ALA A 54 5.44 -9.03 -9.47
N ASP A 55 6.00 -8.11 -10.24
CA ASP A 55 7.35 -7.61 -10.03
C ASP A 55 7.40 -6.32 -9.20
N ARG A 56 8.63 -5.83 -9.01
CA ARG A 56 8.92 -4.62 -8.23
C ARG A 56 8.27 -3.36 -8.79
N ASP A 57 8.20 -3.24 -10.12
CA ASP A 57 7.62 -2.06 -10.78
C ASP A 57 6.09 -2.08 -10.65
N GLU A 58 5.49 -3.26 -10.73
CA GLU A 58 4.07 -3.48 -10.46
C GLU A 58 3.72 -3.21 -8.99
N LEU A 59 4.58 -3.62 -8.04
CA LEU A 59 4.43 -3.26 -6.63
C LEU A 59 4.47 -1.73 -6.44
N ALA A 60 5.43 -1.04 -7.05
CA ALA A 60 5.55 0.41 -6.97
C ALA A 60 4.32 1.12 -7.57
N SER A 61 3.82 0.63 -8.69
CA SER A 61 2.57 1.11 -9.31
C SER A 61 1.37 0.92 -8.39
N ALA A 62 1.23 -0.28 -7.81
CA ALA A 62 0.12 -0.60 -6.93
C ALA A 62 0.16 0.19 -5.60
N LEU A 63 1.35 0.44 -5.04
CA LEU A 63 1.54 1.30 -3.87
C LEU A 63 1.07 2.73 -4.16
N ARG A 64 1.48 3.31 -5.28
CA ARG A 64 1.01 4.64 -5.73
C ARG A 64 -0.50 4.70 -5.91
N ALA A 65 -1.07 3.67 -6.55
CA ALA A 65 -2.51 3.59 -6.75
C ALA A 65 -3.28 3.41 -5.42
N LEU A 66 -2.70 2.73 -4.44
CA LEU A 66 -3.27 2.61 -3.11
C LEU A 66 -3.20 3.94 -2.35
N ASP A 67 -2.06 4.64 -2.35
CA ASP A 67 -1.91 5.96 -1.73
C ASP A 67 -2.90 6.97 -2.31
N ALA A 68 -3.04 7.02 -3.63
CA ALA A 68 -4.00 7.88 -4.31
C ALA A 68 -5.45 7.59 -3.89
N ARG A 69 -5.86 6.31 -3.84
CA ARG A 69 -7.21 5.91 -3.39
C ARG A 69 -7.46 6.22 -1.92
N VAL A 70 -6.45 6.07 -1.06
CA VAL A 70 -6.56 6.42 0.35
C VAL A 70 -6.72 7.93 0.49
N ARG A 71 -5.92 8.74 -0.19
CA ARG A 71 -6.06 10.21 -0.15
C ARG A 71 -7.42 10.68 -0.65
N ASP A 72 -7.88 10.14 -1.78
CA ASP A 72 -9.20 10.44 -2.35
C ASP A 72 -10.34 10.11 -1.37
N ALA A 73 -10.22 8.99 -0.64
CA ALA A 73 -11.19 8.62 0.39
C ALA A 73 -11.21 9.54 1.62
N LEU A 74 -10.18 10.37 1.82
CA LEU A 74 -10.08 11.29 2.96
C LEU A 74 -10.58 12.70 2.68
N GLY A 75 -10.62 13.11 1.40
CA GLY A 75 -11.04 14.46 0.97
C GLY A 75 -9.88 15.45 0.98
#